data_AF-A0A537Q7Z7-F1
#
_entry.id   AF-A0A537Q7Z7-F1
#
_cell.length_a   1.000
_cell.length_b   1.000
_cell.length_c   1.000
_cell.angle_alpha   90.00
_cell.angle_beta   90.00
_cell.angle_gamma   90.00
#
_symmetry.space_group_name_H-M   'P 1'
#
loop_
_entity.id
_entity.type
_entity.pdbx_description
1 polymer ?
#
loop_
_entity_poly.entity_id
_entity_poly.type
_entity_poly.pdbx_seq_one_letter_code
_entity_poly.pdbx_strand_id
1 'polypeptide(L)'
;MTTVRECLSKAAEFESRAAIATDGQLKATFKDLARFHRHLAKCMEEADIERMKPQTIHLQEGDQIILQYLGAAVVLQWANLPETARQAVLQQASSVGGLPPVTSLHEQIKALIRRGRDVEGVTDPSTFGIVPT
;
A
#
# COMPACT_ATOMS: atom_id res chain seq x y z
N MET A 1 11.11 4.98 -11.17
CA MET A 1 11.57 4.43 -9.89
C MET A 1 12.42 3.22 -10.20
N THR A 2 13.65 3.15 -9.67
CA THR A 2 14.53 1.99 -9.88
C THR A 2 13.95 0.78 -9.17
N THR A 3 13.87 -0.38 -9.82
CA THR A 3 13.32 -1.61 -9.23
C THR A 3 14.41 -2.55 -8.70
N VAL A 4 14.07 -3.47 -7.79
CA VAL A 4 15.00 -4.51 -7.29
C VAL A 4 15.62 -5.30 -8.47
N ARG A 5 14.80 -5.62 -9.48
CA ARG A 5 15.22 -6.33 -10.69
C ARG A 5 16.25 -5.56 -11.51
N GLU A 6 16.09 -4.24 -11.64
CA GLU A 6 17.04 -3.38 -12.34
C GLU A 6 18.38 -3.31 -11.59
N CYS A 7 18.37 -3.27 -10.26
CA CYS A 7 19.59 -3.31 -9.44
C CYS A 7 20.34 -4.63 -9.60
N LEU A 8 19.63 -5.76 -9.58
CA LEU A 8 20.24 -7.07 -9.81
C LEU A 8 20.81 -7.20 -11.24
N SER A 9 20.10 -6.68 -12.24
CA SER A 9 20.58 -6.65 -13.63
C SER A 9 21.88 -5.86 -13.77
N LYS A 10 21.96 -4.67 -13.14
CA LYS A 10 23.19 -3.85 -13.14
C LYS A 10 24.33 -4.53 -12.39
N ALA A 11 24.05 -5.21 -11.28
CA ALA A 11 25.07 -5.97 -10.57
C ALA A 11 25.68 -7.06 -11.47
N ALA A 12 24.85 -7.83 -12.18
CA ALA A 12 25.31 -8.87 -13.10
C ALA A 12 26.12 -8.29 -14.27
N GLU A 13 25.73 -7.13 -14.80
CA GLU A 13 26.48 -6.43 -15.85
C GLU A 13 27.90 -6.05 -15.39
N PHE A 14 28.03 -5.48 -14.18
CA PHE A 14 29.33 -5.13 -13.64
C PHE A 14 30.20 -6.35 -13.33
N GLU A 15 29.61 -7.47 -12.93
CA GLU A 15 30.36 -8.72 -12.77
C GLU A 15 30.88 -9.27 -14.09
N SER A 16 30.06 -9.23 -15.13
CA SER A 16 30.49 -9.61 -16.48
C SER A 16 31.65 -8.74 -16.95
N ARG A 17 31.58 -7.42 -16.73
CA ARG A 17 32.66 -6.48 -17.04
C ARG A 17 33.92 -6.72 -16.20
N ALA A 18 33.78 -7.10 -14.93
CA ALA A 18 34.91 -7.47 -14.08
C ALA A 18 35.57 -8.79 -14.52
N ALA A 19 34.82 -9.71 -15.13
CA ALA A 19 35.35 -10.99 -15.60
C ALA A 19 36.24 -10.83 -16.85
N ILE A 20 35.92 -9.87 -17.72
CA ILE A 20 36.68 -9.58 -18.94
C ILE A 20 37.75 -8.49 -18.76
N ALA A 21 37.76 -7.78 -17.64
CA ALA A 21 38.74 -6.74 -17.35
C ALA A 21 40.13 -7.33 -17.07
N THR A 22 41.12 -6.87 -17.84
CA THR A 22 42.54 -7.21 -17.68
C THR A 22 43.25 -6.29 -16.69
N ASP A 23 42.81 -5.04 -16.58
CA ASP A 23 43.33 -4.08 -15.60
C ASP A 23 42.81 -4.40 -14.19
N GLY A 24 43.74 -4.50 -13.23
CA GLY A 24 43.44 -4.91 -11.86
C GLY A 24 42.60 -3.88 -11.09
N GLN A 25 42.85 -2.58 -11.32
CA GLN A 25 42.13 -1.50 -10.65
C GLN A 25 40.70 -1.41 -11.18
N LEU A 26 40.52 -1.44 -12.50
CA LEU A 26 39.23 -1.43 -13.17
C LEU A 26 38.38 -2.65 -12.79
N LYS A 27 39.01 -3.83 -12.69
CA LYS A 27 38.36 -5.05 -12.20
C LYS A 27 37.86 -4.91 -10.77
N ALA A 28 38.66 -4.30 -9.88
CA ALA A 28 38.25 -4.03 -8.51
C ALA A 28 37.06 -3.07 -8.46
N THR A 29 37.10 -1.98 -9.23
CA THR A 29 36.01 -1.01 -9.32
C THR A 29 34.71 -1.64 -9.80
N PHE A 30 34.74 -2.49 -10.83
CA PHE A 30 33.55 -3.21 -11.29
C PHE A 30 33.00 -4.18 -10.24
N LYS A 31 33.85 -4.87 -9.48
CA LYS A 31 33.41 -5.73 -8.38
C LYS A 31 32.73 -4.92 -7.27
N ASP A 32 33.27 -3.75 -6.92
CA ASP A 32 32.69 -2.89 -5.89
C ASP A 32 31.34 -2.30 -6.35
N LEU A 33 31.22 -1.91 -7.62
CA LEU A 33 29.94 -1.49 -8.22
C LEU A 33 28.89 -2.62 -8.20
N ALA A 34 29.29 -3.84 -8.55
CA ALA A 34 28.41 -5.00 -8.47
C ALA A 34 27.94 -5.26 -7.02
N ARG A 35 28.86 -5.17 -6.05
CA ARG A 35 28.54 -5.31 -4.63
C ARG A 35 27.56 -4.23 -4.16
N PHE A 36 27.78 -2.98 -4.55
CA PHE A 36 26.90 -1.86 -4.22
C PHE A 36 25.47 -2.10 -4.73
N HIS A 37 25.32 -2.49 -5.99
CA HIS A 37 24.00 -2.73 -6.57
C HIS A 37 23.26 -3.91 -5.92
N ARG A 38 23.97 -4.97 -5.51
CA ARG A 38 23.37 -6.05 -4.71
C ARG A 38 22.94 -5.58 -3.33
N HIS A 39 23.77 -4.77 -2.68
CA HIS A 39 23.43 -4.23 -1.37
C HIS A 39 22.18 -3.35 -1.44
N LEU A 40 22.10 -2.50 -2.47
CA LEU A 40 20.94 -1.66 -2.71
C LEU A 40 19.67 -2.49 -2.97
N ALA A 41 19.76 -3.56 -3.77
CA ALA A 41 18.66 -4.50 -3.98
C ALA A 41 18.21 -5.15 -2.66
N LYS A 42 19.16 -5.58 -1.83
CA LYS A 42 18.90 -6.19 -0.51
C LYS A 42 18.19 -5.22 0.44
N CYS A 43 18.65 -3.97 0.54
CA CYS A 43 18.00 -2.96 1.38
C CYS A 43 16.57 -2.62 0.91
N MET A 44 16.34 -2.61 -0.41
CA MET A 44 14.99 -2.40 -0.95
C MET A 44 14.05 -3.57 -0.63
N GLU A 45 14.55 -4.81 -0.72
CA GLU A 45 13.79 -6.01 -0.39
C GLU A 45 13.50 -6.09 1.11
N GLU A 46 14.47 -5.76 1.96
CA GLU A 46 14.29 -5.64 3.42
C GLU A 46 13.25 -4.57 3.78
N ALA A 47 13.27 -3.40 3.11
CA ALA A 47 12.28 -2.35 3.32
C ALA A 47 10.86 -2.78 2.90
N ASP A 48 10.73 -3.56 1.83
CA ASP A 48 9.44 -4.08 1.38
C ASP A 48 8.91 -5.16 2.34
N ILE A 49 9.80 -6.04 2.83
CA ILE A 49 9.49 -7.05 3.85
C ILE A 49 9.07 -6.39 5.18
N GLU A 50 9.76 -5.35 5.63
CA GLU A 50 9.38 -4.61 6.83
C GLU A 50 8.04 -3.89 6.66
N ARG A 51 7.78 -3.34 5.48
CA ARG A 51 6.50 -2.69 5.16
C ARG A 51 5.35 -3.70 5.06
N MET A 52 5.62 -4.94 4.68
CA MET A 52 4.64 -6.04 4.61
C MET A 52 4.40 -6.77 5.94
N LYS A 53 5.13 -6.47 7.01
CA LYS A 53 4.88 -7.11 8.30
C LYS A 53 3.45 -6.79 8.77
N PRO A 54 2.63 -7.81 9.07
CA PRO A 54 1.32 -7.64 9.67
C PRO A 54 1.40 -6.72 10.88
N GLN A 55 0.77 -5.55 10.81
CA GLN A 55 0.64 -4.70 11.97
C GLN A 55 -0.50 -5.26 12.82
N THR A 56 -0.15 -6.01 13.86
CA THR A 56 -1.11 -6.50 14.85
C THR A 56 -1.53 -5.35 15.74
N ILE A 57 -2.77 -4.90 15.59
CA ILE A 57 -3.36 -3.89 16.48
C ILE A 57 -4.02 -4.63 17.66
N HIS A 58 -3.53 -4.40 18.87
CA HIS A 58 -4.21 -4.86 20.08
C HIS A 58 -5.37 -3.91 20.37
N LEU A 59 -6.59 -4.36 20.06
CA LEU A 59 -7.82 -3.60 20.30
C LEU A 59 -8.22 -3.71 21.78
N GLN A 60 -8.37 -2.57 22.45
CA GLN A 60 -8.94 -2.49 23.79
C GLN A 60 -10.47 -2.47 23.72
N GLU A 61 -11.16 -2.91 24.79
CA GLU A 61 -12.60 -2.71 24.92
C GLU A 61 -12.91 -1.20 24.94
N GLY A 62 -13.53 -0.70 23.86
CA GLY A 62 -13.83 0.73 23.66
C GLY A 62 -13.36 1.27 22.30
N ASP A 63 -12.33 0.67 21.70
CA ASP A 63 -11.78 1.11 20.41
C ASP A 63 -12.70 0.81 19.22
N GLN A 64 -13.66 -0.09 19.41
CA GLN A 64 -14.56 -0.55 18.35
C GLN A 64 -15.40 0.57 17.76
N ILE A 65 -15.88 1.50 18.59
CA ILE A 65 -16.67 2.65 18.14
C ILE A 65 -15.77 3.62 17.35
N ILE A 66 -14.56 3.87 17.84
CA ILE A 66 -13.58 4.75 17.19
C ILE A 66 -13.22 4.20 15.81
N LEU A 67 -12.97 2.89 15.70
CA LEU A 67 -12.68 2.23 14.43
C LEU A 67 -13.86 2.23 13.47
N GLN A 68 -15.10 2.15 13.96
CA GLN A 68 -16.28 2.29 13.11
C GLN A 68 -16.39 3.69 12.51
N TYR A 69 -16.20 4.75 13.32
CA TYR A 69 -16.20 6.13 12.82
C TYR A 69 -15.03 6.39 11.86
N LEU A 70 -13.84 5.88 12.17
CA LEU A 70 -12.68 6.00 11.31
C LEU A 70 -12.88 5.27 9.99
N GLY A 71 -13.42 4.05 10.03
CA GLY A 71 -13.77 3.27 8.84
C GLY A 71 -14.82 3.98 7.98
N ALA A 72 -15.86 4.54 8.59
CA ALA A 72 -16.87 5.32 7.88
C ALA A 72 -16.27 6.56 7.19
N ALA A 73 -15.41 7.30 7.88
CA ALA A 73 -14.73 8.46 7.32
C ALA A 73 -13.83 8.09 6.12
N VAL A 74 -13.09 6.99 6.22
CA VAL A 74 -12.24 6.48 5.13
C VAL A 74 -13.07 6.06 3.92
N VAL A 75 -14.22 5.41 4.12
CA VAL A 75 -15.12 5.04 3.02
C VAL A 75 -15.71 6.28 2.34
N LEU A 76 -16.17 7.26 3.12
CA LEU A 76 -16.74 8.50 2.58
C LEU A 76 -15.70 9.31 1.78
N GLN A 77 -14.43 9.27 2.20
CA GLN A 77 -13.33 9.95 1.51
C GLN A 77 -12.62 9.06 0.48
N TRP A 78 -13.09 7.84 0.24
CA TRP A 78 -12.37 6.85 -0.57
C TRP A 78 -12.04 7.34 -1.98
N ALA A 79 -12.98 8.04 -2.62
CA ALA A 79 -12.77 8.61 -3.96
C ALA A 79 -11.78 9.80 -3.98
N ASN A 80 -11.61 10.47 -2.85
CA ASN A 80 -10.71 11.63 -2.70
C ASN A 80 -9.29 11.22 -2.27
N LEU A 81 -9.08 9.94 -1.93
CA LEU A 81 -7.76 9.43 -1.57
C LEU A 81 -6.90 9.20 -2.83
N PRO A 82 -5.61 9.61 -2.80
CA PRO A 82 -4.65 9.25 -3.84
C PRO A 82 -4.60 7.74 -4.07
N GLU A 83 -4.37 7.32 -5.31
CA GLU A 83 -4.35 5.90 -5.70
C GLU A 83 -3.35 5.09 -4.85
N THR A 84 -2.20 5.69 -4.55
CA THR A 84 -1.15 5.12 -3.70
C THR A 84 -1.63 4.87 -2.27
N ALA A 85 -2.45 5.78 -1.72
CA ALA A 85 -3.03 5.63 -0.40
C ALA A 85 -4.12 4.54 -0.38
N ARG A 86 -4.98 4.49 -1.41
CA ARG A 86 -5.98 3.41 -1.57
C ARG A 86 -5.32 2.04 -1.64
N GLN A 87 -4.24 1.89 -2.42
CA GLN A 87 -3.48 0.64 -2.52
C GLN A 87 -2.81 0.27 -1.20
N ALA A 88 -2.20 1.23 -0.50
CA ALA A 88 -1.58 0.99 0.80
C ALA A 88 -2.61 0.53 1.84
N VAL A 89 -3.79 1.17 1.91
CA VAL A 89 -4.87 0.78 2.82
C VAL A 89 -5.38 -0.63 2.51
N LEU A 90 -5.55 -1.00 1.23
CA LEU A 90 -5.96 -2.35 0.84
C LEU A 90 -4.91 -3.42 1.17
N GLN A 91 -3.63 -3.13 0.93
CA GLN A 91 -2.54 -4.03 1.31
C GLN A 91 -2.50 -4.22 2.82
N GLN A 92 -2.60 -3.13 3.58
CA GLN A 92 -2.54 -3.17 5.03
C GLN A 92 -3.76 -3.90 5.61
N ALA A 93 -4.96 -3.66 5.09
CA ALA A 93 -6.18 -4.38 5.49
C ALA A 93 -6.12 -5.89 5.17
N SER A 94 -5.39 -6.29 4.12
CA SER A 94 -5.14 -7.71 3.80
C SER A 94 -4.09 -8.34 4.71
N SER A 95 -3.22 -7.52 5.30
CA SER A 95 -2.16 -7.92 6.24
C SER A 95 -2.53 -7.77 7.71
N VAL A 96 -3.71 -7.24 8.06
CA VAL A 96 -4.18 -7.22 9.47
C VAL A 96 -4.59 -8.65 9.87
N GLY A 97 -3.71 -9.33 10.62
CA GLY A 97 -4.05 -10.58 11.29
C GLY A 97 -4.87 -10.31 12.56
N GLY A 98 -5.93 -11.10 12.78
CA GLY A 98 -6.75 -11.06 14.00
C GLY A 98 -8.21 -10.65 13.82
N LEU A 99 -8.62 -10.24 12.61
CA LEU A 99 -10.03 -10.07 12.25
C LEU A 99 -10.55 -11.37 11.60
N PRO A 100 -11.82 -11.77 11.82
CA PRO A 100 -12.37 -12.97 11.22
C PRO A 100 -12.19 -12.90 9.69
N PRO A 101 -11.79 -14.00 9.02
CA PRO A 101 -11.51 -13.99 7.59
C PRO A 101 -12.78 -13.64 6.82
N VAL A 102 -12.93 -12.37 6.49
CA VAL A 102 -14.00 -11.90 5.63
C VAL A 102 -13.60 -12.28 4.23
N THR A 103 -14.12 -13.41 3.77
CA THR A 103 -13.85 -14.06 2.47
C THR A 103 -14.08 -13.15 1.25
N SER A 104 -14.58 -11.93 1.45
CA SER A 104 -14.64 -10.94 0.39
C SER A 104 -14.63 -9.49 0.92
N LEU A 105 -13.57 -9.11 1.66
CA LEU A 105 -13.35 -7.71 2.07
C LEU A 105 -13.46 -6.75 0.87
N HIS A 106 -12.93 -7.15 -0.29
CA HIS A 106 -12.99 -6.37 -1.52
C HIS A 106 -14.42 -6.20 -2.06
N GLU A 107 -15.26 -7.24 -2.06
CA GLU A 107 -16.65 -7.10 -2.50
C GLU A 107 -17.51 -6.36 -1.48
N GLN A 108 -17.21 -6.49 -0.18
CA GLN A 108 -17.92 -5.73 0.85
C GLN A 108 -17.59 -4.24 0.76
N ILE A 109 -16.32 -3.86 0.54
CA ILE A 109 -15.93 -2.47 0.30
C ILE A 109 -16.61 -1.93 -0.96
N LYS A 110 -16.64 -2.70 -2.06
CA LYS A 110 -17.37 -2.29 -3.28
C LYS A 110 -18.87 -2.14 -3.04
N ALA A 111 -19.49 -3.05 -2.30
CA ALA A 111 -20.91 -2.98 -1.98
C ALA A 111 -21.24 -1.76 -1.10
N LEU A 112 -20.37 -1.43 -0.15
CA LEU A 112 -20.52 -0.29 0.74
C LEU A 112 -20.36 1.04 -0.02
N ILE A 113 -19.39 1.13 -0.94
CA ILE A 113 -19.22 2.28 -1.84
C ILE A 113 -20.40 2.46 -2.80
N ARG A 114 -21.00 1.37 -3.29
CA ARG A 114 -22.21 1.45 -4.15
C ARG A 114 -23.40 1.97 -3.35
N ARG A 115 -23.63 1.44 -2.15
CA ARG A 115 -24.72 1.88 -1.26
C ARG A 115 -24.58 3.34 -0.82
N GLY A 116 -23.36 3.83 -0.58
CA GLY A 116 -23.13 5.24 -0.25
C GLY A 116 -23.52 6.21 -1.38
N ARG A 117 -23.35 5.80 -2.64
CA ARG A 117 -23.78 6.59 -3.81
C ARG A 117 -25.28 6.57 -4.06
N ASP A 118 -25.96 5.48 -3.72
CA ASP A 118 -27.42 5.40 -3.87
C ASP A 118 -28.16 6.35 -2.89
N VAL A 119 -27.54 6.69 -1.76
CA VAL A 119 -28.10 7.64 -0.78
C VAL A 119 -27.99 9.10 -1.27
N GLU A 120 -27.01 9.43 -2.11
CA GLU A 120 -26.93 10.75 -2.76
C GLU A 120 -27.95 10.91 -3.91
N GLY A 121 -28.68 9.86 -4.30
CA GLY A 121 -29.73 9.90 -5.31
C GLY A 121 -31.14 10.21 -4.77
N VAL A 122 -31.32 10.32 -3.45
CA VAL A 122 -32.62 10.63 -2.80
C VAL A 122 -32.50 11.91 -1.97
N THR A 123 -32.06 12.98 -2.60
CA THR A 123 -32.28 14.34 -2.11
C THR A 123 -33.00 15.13 -3.19
N ASP A 124 -34.30 14.89 -3.31
CA ASP A 124 -35.19 15.85 -3.97
C ASP A 124 -35.41 17.01 -2.98
N PRO A 125 -34.94 18.24 -3.25
CA PRO A 125 -35.08 19.37 -2.35
C PRO A 125 -36.41 20.06 -2.61
N SER A 126 -37.51 19.41 -2.28
CA SER A 126 -38.84 20.04 -2.30
C SER A 126 -39.79 19.25 -1.43
N THR A 127 -40.36 19.89 -0.40
CA THR A 127 -41.53 19.49 0.43
C THR A 127 -41.29 19.62 1.95
N PHE A 128 -40.45 20.55 2.40
CA PHE A 128 -40.64 21.13 3.74
C PHE A 128 -40.95 22.62 3.63
N GLY A 129 -42.13 22.91 3.09
CA GLY A 129 -42.80 24.17 3.33
C GLY A 129 -43.73 24.01 4.53
N ILE A 130 -43.31 24.46 5.72
CA ILE A 130 -44.23 24.89 6.78
C ILE A 130 -43.60 26.03 7.58
N VAL A 131 -44.06 27.24 7.32
CA VAL A 131 -44.19 28.40 8.24
C VAL A 131 -45.41 29.19 7.69
N PRO A 132 -46.23 29.94 8.47
CA PRO A 132 -46.45 30.06 9.92
C PRO A 132 -47.94 29.76 10.29
N THR A 133 -48.35 29.73 11.55
CA THR A 133 -48.94 30.87 12.32
C THR A 133 -49.09 30.44 13.78
#